data_AF-A0A935BCP9-F1
#
_entry.id   AF-A0A935BCP9-F1
#
_cell.length_a   1.000
_cell.length_b   1.000
_cell.length_c   1.000
_cell.angle_alpha   90.00
_cell.angle_beta   90.00
_cell.angle_gamma   90.00
#
_symmetry.space_group_name_H-M   'P 1'
#
loop_
_entity.id
_entity.type
_entity.pdbx_description
1 polymer ?
#
loop_
_entity_poly.entity_id
_entity_poly.type
_entity_poly.pdbx_seq_one_letter_code
_entity_poly.pdbx_strand_id
1 'polypeptide(L)'
;MSRSKSVHDLSGLMKYAERAPWDEAMVEMLSAHLGPACEATGLEPDAIFEIIGDHWQGPLWGCSFEDLLTQELEPDGGNLIDDYLKRRGWNEKAPNKAYMHALRDTVMSLYEVSEVVPGQSMTLRDLLRDVAPVRVREHGATQTLVNWDKIAARIVDVNGRHGISGALLPFSADGAVRVIDAFSRLVDDAQGTVGLDPLDKDALLRASGPMFTNMWLLDCLGKAIPGSSPDMVNADGDDLVFHRIVFPLAKGVIGKGVVRRLNAAQWLEPASDTFWNWLAPVTKKRTPGTTKGGQAFVTTMEDGTPVFANVELAGRKLIVEVNSAARAEQAIAQMSEWLGDCVSTPMTEIRTLAQFMADDAARAPQEEPLDIPPNEMERIVHQMLTREYTKTLDEAVPALGHKTPRALARTKAGRPKVADWLKYIENGAAKSGPGDPMATYDFTWMWDQLGLIDLRR
;
A
#
# COMPACT_ATOMS: atom_id res chain seq x y z
N MET A 1 14.65 19.71 -5.64
CA MET A 1 13.41 19.81 -4.85
C MET A 1 13.36 21.19 -4.20
N SER A 2 12.39 22.02 -4.60
CA SER A 2 12.15 23.32 -3.97
C SER A 2 11.60 23.09 -2.56
N ARG A 3 12.34 23.49 -1.52
CA ARG A 3 11.81 23.53 -0.16
C ARG A 3 10.63 24.49 -0.15
N SER A 4 9.41 23.96 -0.09
CA SER A 4 8.24 24.75 0.29
C SER A 4 8.59 25.40 1.63
N LYS A 5 8.70 26.73 1.68
CA LYS A 5 8.87 27.44 2.94
C LYS A 5 7.59 27.20 3.74
N SER A 6 7.73 26.58 4.92
CA SER A 6 6.64 26.51 5.89
C SER A 6 6.05 27.91 6.07
N VAL A 7 4.72 28.00 5.99
CA VAL A 7 3.98 29.28 6.12
C VAL A 7 4.15 29.85 7.55
N HIS A 8 4.45 28.99 8.52
CA HIS A 8 4.67 29.33 9.92
C HIS A 8 6.06 28.86 10.38
N ASP A 9 6.82 29.75 11.00
CA ASP A 9 8.20 29.46 11.47
C ASP A 9 8.17 29.02 12.93
N LEU A 10 8.57 27.76 13.19
CA LEU A 10 8.69 27.18 14.54
C LEU A 10 10.15 27.06 15.01
N SER A 11 11.12 27.55 14.24
CA SER A 11 12.55 27.32 14.53
C SER A 11 12.98 27.87 15.90
N GLY A 12 12.38 28.97 16.35
CA GLY A 12 12.61 29.52 17.68
C GLY A 12 12.10 28.62 18.81
N LEU A 13 10.95 27.98 18.60
CA LEU A 13 10.34 27.05 19.56
C LEU A 13 11.10 25.72 19.59
N MET A 14 11.50 25.18 18.43
CA MET A 14 12.33 23.96 18.34
C MET A 14 13.65 24.13 19.11
N LYS A 15 14.36 25.24 18.91
CA LYS A 15 15.60 25.56 19.66
C LYS A 15 15.38 25.80 21.14
N TYR A 16 14.15 26.14 21.53
CA TYR A 16 13.81 26.34 22.93
C TYR A 16 13.54 25.01 23.64
N ALA A 17 12.99 24.03 22.91
CA ALA A 17 12.79 22.67 23.40
C ALA A 17 14.10 21.93 23.70
N GLU A 18 15.23 22.35 23.13
CA GLU A 18 16.58 21.82 23.42
C GLU A 18 17.16 22.31 24.76
N ARG A 19 16.34 22.87 25.66
CA ARG A 19 16.81 23.48 26.92
C ARG A 19 15.99 22.96 28.09
N ALA A 20 16.66 22.75 29.22
CA ALA A 20 16.02 22.41 30.49
C ALA A 20 14.82 23.33 30.83
N PRO A 21 13.67 22.75 31.26
CA PRO A 21 13.43 21.31 31.48
C PRO A 21 12.91 20.55 30.24
N TRP A 22 12.83 21.19 29.07
CA TRP A 22 12.16 20.65 27.89
C TRP A 22 12.98 19.64 27.09
N ASP A 23 14.30 19.66 27.24
CA ASP A 23 15.22 18.71 26.61
C ASP A 23 14.99 17.29 27.11
N GLU A 24 14.86 17.10 28.43
CA GLU A 24 14.53 15.82 29.04
C GLU A 24 13.13 15.34 28.59
N ALA A 25 12.13 16.22 28.62
CA ALA A 25 10.77 15.87 28.15
C ALA A 25 10.73 15.50 26.66
N MET A 26 11.54 16.15 25.82
CA MET A 26 11.69 15.77 24.41
C MET A 26 12.30 14.37 24.24
N VAL A 27 13.30 14.00 25.05
CA VAL A 27 13.92 12.67 25.01
C VAL A 27 12.92 11.59 25.45
N GLU A 28 12.15 11.84 26.50
CA GLU A 28 11.08 10.94 26.95
C GLU A 28 10.01 10.77 25.87
N MET A 29 9.59 11.86 25.23
CA MET A 29 8.59 11.80 24.16
C MET A 29 9.12 11.01 22.95
N LEU A 30 10.35 11.26 22.50
CA LEU A 30 10.97 10.46 21.45
C LEU A 30 11.03 8.97 21.80
N SER A 31 11.37 8.66 23.05
CA SER A 31 11.40 7.28 23.55
C SER A 31 10.01 6.65 23.54
N ALA A 32 8.94 7.38 23.87
CA ALA A 32 7.57 6.88 23.79
C ALA A 32 7.15 6.57 22.34
N HIS A 33 7.61 7.36 21.36
CA HIS A 33 7.25 7.22 19.95
C HIS A 33 7.98 6.10 19.20
N LEU A 34 9.19 5.75 19.62
CA LEU A 34 10.06 4.76 18.96
C LEU A 34 10.26 3.49 19.79
N GLY A 35 10.32 3.62 21.12
CA GLY A 35 10.68 2.57 22.06
C GLY A 35 9.86 1.29 21.89
N PRO A 36 8.51 1.35 21.88
CA PRO A 36 7.70 0.15 21.72
C PRO A 36 7.94 -0.59 20.40
N ALA A 37 8.20 0.11 19.29
CA ALA A 37 8.57 -0.53 18.03
C ALA A 37 9.96 -1.16 18.09
N CYS A 38 10.93 -0.51 18.73
CA CYS A 38 12.26 -1.08 18.98
C CYS A 38 12.17 -2.34 19.83
N GLU A 39 11.42 -2.31 20.94
CA GLU A 39 11.20 -3.46 21.82
C GLU A 39 10.53 -4.63 21.10
N ALA A 40 9.49 -4.34 20.30
CA ALA A 40 8.75 -5.36 19.56
C ALA A 40 9.57 -6.05 18.46
N THR A 41 10.57 -5.35 17.90
CA THR A 41 11.38 -5.86 16.79
C THR A 41 12.79 -6.29 17.20
N GLY A 42 13.26 -5.88 18.37
CA GLY A 42 14.65 -6.03 18.79
C GLY A 42 15.64 -5.17 17.98
N LEU A 43 15.14 -4.17 17.26
CA LEU A 43 15.94 -3.28 16.42
C LEU A 43 16.21 -1.96 17.13
N GLU A 44 17.40 -1.42 16.95
CA GLU A 44 17.74 -0.05 17.34
C GLU A 44 17.10 0.96 16.37
N PRO A 45 16.86 2.22 16.78
CA PRO A 45 16.23 3.24 15.94
C PRO A 45 16.87 3.41 14.56
N ASP A 46 18.20 3.46 14.50
CA ASP A 46 18.93 3.64 13.22
C ASP A 46 18.65 2.49 12.26
N ALA A 47 18.60 1.24 12.75
CA ALA A 47 18.27 0.08 11.92
C ALA A 47 16.82 0.11 11.41
N ILE A 48 15.88 0.63 12.21
CA ILE A 48 14.50 0.85 11.77
C ILE A 48 14.48 1.85 10.60
N PHE A 49 15.23 2.95 10.71
CA PHE A 49 15.30 3.96 9.65
C PHE A 49 16.01 3.48 8.39
N GLU A 50 17.01 2.62 8.49
CA GLU A 50 17.63 1.97 7.32
C GLU A 50 16.60 1.12 6.55
N ILE A 51 15.67 0.47 7.25
CA ILE A 51 14.63 -0.39 6.65
C ILE A 51 13.51 0.44 6.01
N ILE A 52 12.94 1.42 6.73
CA ILE A 52 11.79 2.20 6.25
C ILE A 52 12.20 3.42 5.42
N GLY A 53 13.49 3.80 5.47
CA GLY A 53 14.10 4.93 4.81
C GLY A 53 14.37 6.12 5.75
N ASP A 54 15.61 6.62 5.73
CA ASP A 54 16.10 7.74 6.58
C ASP A 54 15.29 9.03 6.49
N HIS A 55 14.58 9.24 5.38
CA HIS A 55 13.70 10.38 5.19
C HIS A 55 12.58 10.47 6.24
N TRP A 56 12.26 9.38 6.95
CA TRP A 56 11.27 9.34 8.02
C TRP A 56 11.77 9.82 9.40
N GLN A 57 13.08 10.01 9.59
CA GLN A 57 13.62 10.51 10.86
C GLN A 57 13.04 11.87 11.24
N GLY A 58 13.03 12.82 10.30
CA GLY A 58 12.47 14.16 10.51
C GLY A 58 10.97 14.16 10.81
N PRO A 59 10.13 13.49 10.01
CA PRO A 59 8.71 13.34 10.31
C PRO A 59 8.40 12.72 11.68
N LEU A 60 9.07 11.62 12.07
CA LEU A 60 8.82 11.00 13.37
C LEU A 60 9.28 11.87 14.54
N TRP A 61 10.41 12.57 14.40
CA TRP A 61 10.79 13.60 15.35
C TRP A 61 9.73 14.70 15.46
N GLY A 62 9.15 15.10 14.31
CA GLY A 62 8.05 16.05 14.24
C GLY A 62 6.80 15.59 14.99
N CYS A 63 6.43 14.31 14.88
CA CYS A 63 5.35 13.72 15.68
C CYS A 63 5.63 13.88 17.18
N SER A 64 6.82 13.45 17.64
CA SER A 64 7.18 13.56 19.05
C SER A 64 7.21 15.00 19.54
N PHE A 65 7.75 15.91 18.73
CA PHE A 65 7.76 17.32 19.05
C PHE A 65 6.35 17.89 19.20
N GLU A 66 5.47 17.69 18.21
CA GLU A 66 4.09 18.21 18.26
C GLU A 66 3.26 17.57 19.38
N ASP A 67 3.53 16.31 19.71
CA ASP A 67 2.89 15.65 20.86
C ASP A 67 3.31 16.33 22.16
N LEU A 68 4.60 16.61 22.37
CA LEU A 68 5.07 17.39 23.53
C LEU A 68 4.43 18.78 23.61
N LEU A 69 4.26 19.46 22.46
CA LEU A 69 3.61 20.79 22.43
C LEU A 69 2.17 20.76 22.95
N THR A 70 1.52 19.60 22.94
CA THR A 70 0.13 19.43 23.38
C THR A 70 0.01 18.91 24.82
N GLN A 71 1.12 18.54 25.47
CA GLN A 71 1.13 18.03 26.85
C GLN A 71 1.27 19.15 27.88
N GLU A 72 0.76 18.89 29.08
CA GLU A 72 1.05 19.65 30.29
C GLU A 72 1.95 18.78 31.18
N LEU A 73 3.13 19.29 31.55
CA LEU A 73 4.07 18.57 32.38
C LEU A 73 3.71 18.72 33.86
N GLU A 74 3.59 17.57 34.52
CA GLU A 74 3.48 17.47 35.97
C GLU A 74 4.80 17.88 36.67
N PRO A 75 4.77 18.37 37.93
CA PRO A 75 3.58 18.61 38.76
C PRO A 75 2.95 20.01 38.57
N ASP A 76 3.62 20.90 37.83
CA ASP A 76 3.26 22.32 37.76
C ASP A 76 2.26 22.65 36.63
N GLY A 77 1.88 21.66 35.80
CA GLY A 77 1.00 21.84 34.64
C GLY A 77 1.63 22.70 33.52
N GLY A 78 2.96 22.72 33.43
CA GLY A 78 3.68 23.57 32.48
C GLY A 78 3.54 23.08 31.05
N ASN A 79 3.19 23.95 30.10
CA ASN A 79 3.18 23.64 28.67
C ASN A 79 4.31 24.36 27.91
N LEU A 80 4.94 23.68 26.94
CA LEU A 80 6.10 24.18 26.20
C LEU A 80 5.78 25.46 25.41
N ILE A 81 4.61 25.52 24.76
CA ILE A 81 4.21 26.70 24.00
C ILE A 81 4.00 27.89 24.92
N ASP A 82 3.32 27.69 26.05
CA ASP A 82 3.05 28.76 27.01
C ASP A 82 4.33 29.30 27.63
N ASP A 83 5.26 28.43 28.06
CA ASP A 83 6.54 28.83 28.62
C ASP A 83 7.40 29.58 27.59
N TYR A 84 7.43 29.07 26.35
CA TYR A 84 8.13 29.71 25.25
C TYR A 84 7.56 31.11 24.94
N LEU A 85 6.25 31.23 24.74
CA LEU A 85 5.61 32.49 24.40
C LEU A 85 5.73 33.51 25.54
N LYS A 86 5.69 33.06 26.80
CA LYS A 86 5.92 33.90 27.98
C LYS A 86 7.31 34.53 27.99
N ARG A 87 8.36 33.77 27.64
CA ARG A 87 9.76 34.24 27.72
C ARG A 87 10.30 34.86 26.44
N ARG A 88 9.85 34.37 25.29
CA ARG A 88 10.39 34.68 23.96
C ARG A 88 9.36 35.19 22.97
N GLY A 89 8.07 35.16 23.31
CA GLY A 89 7.00 35.55 22.40
C GLY A 89 7.09 37.00 21.90
N TRP A 90 7.80 37.91 22.56
CA TRP A 90 8.04 39.26 22.02
C TRP A 90 8.84 39.27 20.70
N ASN A 91 9.60 38.22 20.41
CA ASN A 91 10.29 38.03 19.12
C ASN A 91 9.43 37.38 18.04
N GLU A 92 8.28 36.81 18.42
CA GLU A 92 7.43 36.06 17.51
C GLU A 92 6.42 36.96 16.78
N LYS A 93 6.22 36.68 15.49
CA LYS A 93 5.20 37.34 14.69
C LYS A 93 3.82 36.85 15.10
N ALA A 94 2.81 37.72 15.00
CA ALA A 94 1.43 37.37 15.36
C ALA A 94 0.90 36.08 14.67
N PRO A 95 1.16 35.82 13.37
CA PRO A 95 0.75 34.57 12.73
C PRO A 95 1.43 33.32 13.31
N ASN A 96 2.68 33.41 13.76
CA ASN A 96 3.37 32.28 14.40
C ASN A 96 2.77 31.99 15.77
N LYS A 97 2.48 33.03 16.56
CA LYS A 97 1.80 32.87 17.87
C LYS A 97 0.43 32.22 17.73
N ALA A 98 -0.36 32.69 16.76
CA ALA A 98 -1.67 32.11 16.49
C ALA A 98 -1.57 30.64 16.09
N TYR A 99 -0.60 30.29 15.24
CA TYR A 99 -0.33 28.91 14.87
C TYR A 99 0.13 28.06 16.06
N MET A 100 1.03 28.56 16.91
CA MET A 100 1.47 27.85 18.12
C MET A 100 0.29 27.59 19.06
N HIS A 101 -0.53 28.60 19.36
CA HIS A 101 -1.73 28.40 20.18
C HIS A 101 -2.69 27.38 19.57
N ALA A 102 -2.96 27.46 18.26
CA ALA A 102 -3.80 26.48 17.59
C ALA A 102 -3.22 25.06 17.68
N LEU A 103 -1.91 24.91 17.54
CA LEU A 103 -1.21 23.63 17.60
C LEU A 103 -1.32 22.96 18.98
N ARG A 104 -1.22 23.74 20.06
CA ARG A 104 -1.35 23.25 21.45
C ARG A 104 -2.62 22.42 21.66
N ASP A 105 -3.72 22.85 21.05
CA ASP A 105 -5.04 22.25 21.29
C ASP A 105 -5.34 21.07 20.35
N THR A 106 -4.46 20.77 19.39
CA THR A 106 -4.65 19.68 18.42
C THR A 106 -4.48 18.29 19.03
N VAL A 107 -5.01 17.29 18.33
CA VAL A 107 -4.76 15.86 18.60
C VAL A 107 -4.36 15.15 17.31
N MET A 108 -3.51 14.13 17.42
CA MET A 108 -3.27 13.17 16.35
C MET A 108 -4.51 12.29 16.23
N SER A 109 -5.03 12.10 15.02
CA SER A 109 -6.13 11.17 14.75
C SER A 109 -5.91 10.43 13.44
N LEU A 110 -6.71 9.39 13.19
CA LEU A 110 -6.72 8.62 11.95
C LEU A 110 -7.84 9.14 11.04
N TYR A 111 -7.49 9.45 9.79
CA TYR A 111 -8.41 9.98 8.80
C TYR A 111 -8.48 9.09 7.56
N GLU A 112 -9.67 9.02 6.97
CA GLU A 112 -9.86 8.59 5.60
C GLU A 112 -9.85 9.80 4.66
N VAL A 113 -9.08 9.70 3.58
CA VAL A 113 -8.91 10.73 2.56
C VAL A 113 -10.03 10.62 1.52
N SER A 114 -10.60 11.75 1.11
CA SER A 114 -11.52 11.83 -0.03
C SER A 114 -11.41 13.18 -0.74
N GLU A 115 -12.03 13.32 -1.91
CA GLU A 115 -12.08 14.57 -2.69
C GLU A 115 -10.69 15.20 -2.93
N VAL A 116 -9.69 14.39 -3.26
CA VAL A 116 -8.33 14.86 -3.49
C VAL A 116 -8.26 15.76 -4.73
N VAL A 117 -7.71 16.96 -4.55
CA VAL A 117 -7.33 17.88 -5.62
C VAL A 117 -5.81 18.05 -5.56
N PRO A 118 -5.06 17.41 -6.49
CA PRO A 118 -3.60 17.40 -6.45
C PRO A 118 -2.98 18.81 -6.36
N GLY A 119 -2.07 18.98 -5.41
CA GLY A 119 -1.37 20.24 -5.15
C GLY A 119 -2.19 21.30 -4.42
N GLN A 120 -3.41 20.99 -3.98
CA GLN A 120 -4.32 22.00 -3.43
C GLN A 120 -4.97 21.57 -2.11
N SER A 121 -5.75 20.49 -2.12
CA SER A 121 -6.60 20.14 -0.98
C SER A 121 -7.05 18.69 -1.00
N MET A 122 -7.49 18.22 0.17
CA MET A 122 -8.23 16.97 0.33
C MET A 122 -9.24 17.12 1.47
N THR A 123 -10.28 16.29 1.48
CA THR A 123 -11.22 16.16 2.58
C THR A 123 -10.79 15.00 3.47
N LEU A 124 -10.77 15.23 4.78
CA LEU A 124 -10.36 14.26 5.78
C LEU A 124 -11.54 13.93 6.69
N ARG A 125 -11.96 12.65 6.68
CA ARG A 125 -13.00 12.11 7.56
C ARG A 125 -12.33 11.41 8.73
N ASP A 126 -12.58 11.89 9.94
CA ASP A 126 -12.04 11.26 11.15
C ASP A 126 -12.68 9.89 11.38
N LEU A 127 -11.85 8.88 11.69
CA LEU A 127 -12.29 7.50 11.91
C LEU A 127 -12.41 7.12 13.39
N LEU A 128 -11.94 7.99 14.30
CA LEU A 128 -11.91 7.74 15.75
C LEU A 128 -12.91 8.63 16.50
N ARG A 129 -13.21 9.81 15.94
CA ARG A 129 -14.15 10.80 16.47
C ARG A 129 -15.37 10.95 15.57
N ASP A 130 -16.51 11.25 16.17
CA ASP A 130 -17.75 11.55 15.44
C ASP A 130 -17.83 13.05 15.14
N VAL A 131 -16.91 13.51 14.28
CA VAL A 131 -16.81 14.91 13.85
C VAL A 131 -17.04 15.03 12.35
N ALA A 132 -17.53 16.19 11.92
CA ALA A 132 -17.75 16.44 10.50
C ALA A 132 -16.41 16.38 9.72
N PRO A 133 -16.40 15.82 8.49
CA PRO A 133 -15.22 15.84 7.64
C PRO A 133 -14.71 17.27 7.39
N VAL A 134 -13.39 17.43 7.37
CA VAL A 134 -12.73 18.74 7.22
C VAL A 134 -11.95 18.78 5.93
N ARG A 135 -12.14 19.85 5.13
CA ARG A 135 -11.29 20.12 3.97
C ARG A 135 -10.02 20.85 4.40
N VAL A 136 -8.87 20.22 4.16
CA VAL A 136 -7.55 20.76 4.48
C VAL A 136 -6.83 21.25 3.23
N ARG A 137 -5.99 22.29 3.40
CA ARG A 137 -5.06 22.74 2.37
C ARG A 137 -3.74 22.00 2.53
N GLU A 138 -3.35 21.27 1.50
CA GLU A 138 -2.13 20.48 1.50
C GLU A 138 -1.66 20.33 0.04
N HIS A 139 -0.37 20.56 -0.21
CA HIS A 139 0.20 20.59 -1.55
C HIS A 139 1.06 19.36 -1.89
N GLY A 140 1.85 18.85 -0.96
CA GLY A 140 2.82 17.80 -1.22
C GLY A 140 2.18 16.41 -1.20
N ALA A 141 1.51 16.07 -0.10
CA ALA A 141 0.85 14.79 0.08
C ALA A 141 -0.30 14.57 -0.91
N THR A 142 -1.03 15.60 -1.33
CA THR A 142 -2.11 15.51 -2.35
C THR A 142 -1.60 15.14 -3.75
N GLN A 143 -0.29 15.17 -4.01
CA GLN A 143 0.28 14.68 -5.26
C GLN A 143 0.40 13.16 -5.31
N THR A 144 0.36 12.49 -4.16
CA THR A 144 0.59 11.04 -4.03
C THR A 144 -0.58 10.31 -3.38
N LEU A 145 -1.30 10.96 -2.47
CA LEU A 145 -2.48 10.40 -1.84
C LEU A 145 -3.64 10.35 -2.82
N VAL A 146 -4.42 9.29 -2.73
CA VAL A 146 -5.64 9.09 -3.51
C VAL A 146 -6.84 8.89 -2.60
N ASN A 147 -8.05 8.94 -3.17
CA ASN A 147 -9.26 8.68 -2.42
C ASN A 147 -9.17 7.34 -1.68
N TRP A 148 -9.68 7.35 -0.46
CA TRP A 148 -9.77 6.25 0.50
C TRP A 148 -8.47 5.85 1.18
N ASP A 149 -7.35 6.53 0.91
CA ASP A 149 -6.14 6.37 1.71
C ASP A 149 -6.40 6.68 3.18
N LYS A 150 -5.63 6.02 4.05
CA LYS A 150 -5.72 6.17 5.50
C LYS A 150 -4.45 6.82 6.00
N ILE A 151 -4.59 7.93 6.71
CA ILE A 151 -3.47 8.71 7.21
C ILE A 151 -3.67 9.04 8.69
N ALA A 152 -2.61 8.99 9.49
CA ALA A 152 -2.60 9.67 10.76
C ALA A 152 -1.96 11.06 10.60
N ALA A 153 -2.63 12.08 11.12
CA ALA A 153 -2.17 13.46 11.04
C ALA A 153 -2.76 14.31 12.18
N ARG A 154 -2.20 15.50 12.36
CA ARG A 154 -2.80 16.58 13.16
C ARG A 154 -3.39 17.61 12.22
N ILE A 155 -4.66 17.97 12.44
CA ILE A 155 -5.31 19.06 11.71
C ILE A 155 -5.26 20.30 12.58
N VAL A 156 -4.67 21.38 12.06
CA VAL A 156 -4.60 22.69 12.71
C VAL A 156 -5.53 23.66 12.01
N ASP A 157 -6.34 24.38 12.79
CA ASP A 157 -7.14 25.51 12.30
C ASP A 157 -6.50 26.83 12.72
N VAL A 158 -6.10 27.64 11.74
CA VAL A 158 -5.66 29.02 11.98
C VAL A 158 -6.57 29.98 11.24
N ASN A 159 -7.50 30.60 11.98
CA ASN A 159 -8.48 31.58 11.48
C ASN A 159 -9.40 31.00 10.37
N GLY A 160 -9.97 29.82 10.59
CA GLY A 160 -10.86 29.12 9.65
C GLY A 160 -10.11 28.51 8.46
N ARG A 161 -8.81 28.31 8.58
CA ARG A 161 -7.96 27.70 7.55
C ARG A 161 -7.35 26.42 8.12
N HIS A 162 -7.89 25.30 7.67
CA HIS A 162 -7.40 23.99 8.06
C HIS A 162 -6.19 23.57 7.23
N GLY A 163 -5.16 23.08 7.91
CA GLY A 163 -3.99 22.45 7.32
C GLY A 163 -3.57 21.24 8.15
N ILE A 164 -2.64 20.46 7.60
CA ILE A 164 -1.97 19.40 8.35
C ILE A 164 -0.71 19.98 8.99
N SER A 165 -0.53 19.76 10.30
CA SER A 165 0.71 20.11 11.00
C SER A 165 1.68 18.94 10.99
N GLY A 166 2.97 19.26 11.08
CA GLY A 166 4.04 18.29 11.28
C GLY A 166 4.06 17.18 10.23
N ALA A 167 4.00 15.95 10.73
CA ALA A 167 4.10 14.74 9.93
C ALA A 167 2.72 14.13 9.62
N LEU A 168 2.65 13.53 8.44
CA LEU A 168 1.54 12.72 7.96
C LEU A 168 2.04 11.29 7.79
N LEU A 169 1.38 10.34 8.44
CA LEU A 169 1.77 8.93 8.46
C LEU A 169 0.77 8.10 7.64
N PRO A 170 1.14 7.59 6.45
CA PRO A 170 0.24 6.78 5.64
C PRO A 170 0.17 5.34 6.15
N PHE A 171 -1.03 4.82 6.35
CA PHE A 171 -1.29 3.44 6.80
C PHE A 171 -1.75 2.53 5.66
N SER A 172 -1.42 1.24 5.74
CA SER A 172 -2.18 0.22 4.99
C SER A 172 -3.63 0.14 5.48
N ALA A 173 -4.48 -0.51 4.70
CA ALA A 173 -5.83 -0.86 5.15
C ALA A 173 -5.81 -1.65 6.47
N ASP A 174 -4.96 -2.68 6.57
CA ASP A 174 -4.85 -3.51 7.77
C ASP A 174 -4.27 -2.73 8.97
N GLY A 175 -3.27 -1.89 8.72
CA GLY A 175 -2.68 -1.01 9.72
C GLY A 175 -3.71 -0.04 10.30
N ALA A 176 -4.54 0.56 9.45
CA ALA A 176 -5.62 1.45 9.86
C ALA A 176 -6.68 0.71 10.71
N VAL A 177 -7.06 -0.51 10.33
CA VAL A 177 -7.97 -1.35 11.14
C VAL A 177 -7.36 -1.62 12.51
N ARG A 178 -6.07 -1.99 12.58
CA ARG A 178 -5.40 -2.22 13.86
C ARG A 178 -5.43 -0.98 14.76
N VAL A 179 -5.23 0.22 14.21
CA VAL A 179 -5.30 1.48 14.97
C VAL A 179 -6.72 1.71 15.52
N ILE A 180 -7.75 1.50 14.70
CA ILE A 180 -9.15 1.63 15.14
C ILE A 180 -9.47 0.66 16.28
N ASP A 181 -9.04 -0.60 16.16
CA ASP A 181 -9.26 -1.63 17.18
C ASP A 181 -8.49 -1.34 18.47
N ALA A 182 -7.26 -0.83 18.36
CA ALA A 182 -6.47 -0.42 19.52
C ALA A 182 -7.09 0.78 20.24
N PHE A 183 -7.53 1.80 19.50
CA PHE A 183 -8.18 2.97 20.11
C PHE A 183 -9.54 2.61 20.72
N SER A 184 -10.32 1.73 20.09
CA SER A 184 -11.58 1.25 20.66
C SER A 184 -11.38 0.56 22.00
N ARG A 185 -10.32 -0.26 22.14
CA ARG A 185 -9.95 -0.89 23.42
C ARG A 185 -9.54 0.14 24.47
N LEU A 186 -8.77 1.18 24.10
CA LEU A 186 -8.44 2.27 25.02
C LEU A 186 -9.69 3.00 25.53
N VAL A 187 -10.67 3.22 24.65
CA VAL A 187 -11.97 3.81 25.01
C VAL A 187 -12.73 2.91 25.99
N ASP A 188 -12.81 1.61 25.71
CA ASP A 188 -13.51 0.64 26.56
C ASP A 188 -12.85 0.49 27.94
N ASP A 189 -11.52 0.44 28.00
CA ASP A 189 -10.75 0.33 29.25
C ASP A 189 -10.91 1.59 30.11
N ALA A 190 -10.86 2.77 29.49
CA ALA A 190 -11.07 4.04 30.20
C ALA A 190 -12.51 4.15 30.76
N GLN A 191 -13.52 3.63 30.06
CA GLN A 191 -14.89 3.56 30.57
C GLN A 191 -15.06 2.60 31.75
N GLY A 192 -14.28 1.51 31.80
CA GLY A 192 -14.26 0.56 32.92
C GLY A 192 -13.69 1.14 34.22
N THR A 193 -12.97 2.27 34.13
CA THR A 193 -12.24 2.88 35.26
C THR A 193 -13.05 4.05 35.85
N VAL A 194 -14.05 3.72 36.68
CA VAL A 194 -14.81 4.59 37.61
C VAL A 194 -15.19 6.01 37.12
N GLY A 195 -16.45 6.19 36.73
CA GLY A 195 -17.26 7.37 37.09
C GLY A 195 -16.88 8.74 36.51
N LEU A 196 -16.14 8.80 35.42
CA LEU A 196 -15.93 10.04 34.67
C LEU A 196 -17.09 10.31 33.69
N ASP A 197 -17.34 11.58 33.39
CA ASP A 197 -18.29 12.10 32.38
C ASP A 197 -18.11 11.37 31.02
N PRO A 198 -19.03 11.51 30.03
CA PRO A 198 -18.84 10.91 28.70
C PRO A 198 -17.41 11.14 28.21
N LEU A 199 -16.67 10.04 28.09
CA LEU A 199 -15.23 10.03 27.90
C LEU A 199 -14.79 11.05 26.85
N ASP A 200 -13.94 12.00 27.26
CA ASP A 200 -13.37 12.97 26.34
C ASP A 200 -12.38 12.24 25.41
N LYS A 201 -12.87 11.87 24.22
CA LYS A 201 -12.06 11.23 23.18
C LYS A 201 -10.87 12.11 22.78
N ASP A 202 -10.99 13.43 22.85
CA ASP A 202 -9.87 14.32 22.55
C ASP A 202 -8.79 14.22 23.65
N ALA A 203 -9.17 14.09 24.93
CA ALA A 203 -8.21 13.84 26.00
C ALA A 203 -7.47 12.49 25.80
N LEU A 204 -8.18 11.43 25.41
CA LEU A 204 -7.54 10.15 25.10
C LEU A 204 -6.60 10.26 23.90
N LEU A 205 -7.02 10.90 22.80
CA LEU A 205 -6.17 11.07 21.62
C LEU A 205 -4.93 11.91 21.94
N ARG A 206 -5.06 12.94 22.80
CA ARG A 206 -3.94 13.75 23.29
C ARG A 206 -2.92 12.90 24.05
N ALA A 207 -3.38 11.94 24.85
CA ALA A 207 -2.50 11.00 25.56
C ALA A 207 -1.98 9.83 24.70
N SER A 208 -2.56 9.60 23.52
CA SER A 208 -2.30 8.40 22.70
C SER A 208 -1.47 8.69 21.45
N GLY A 209 -0.92 9.89 21.29
CA GLY A 209 -0.14 10.26 20.10
C GLY A 209 1.01 9.28 19.75
N PRO A 210 1.82 8.79 20.72
CA PRO A 210 2.84 7.77 20.46
C PRO A 210 2.29 6.43 19.93
N MET A 211 1.02 6.09 20.19
CA MET A 211 0.41 4.87 19.65
C MET A 211 0.41 4.89 18.13
N PHE A 212 0.12 6.04 17.51
CA PHE A 212 0.05 6.17 16.05
C PHE A 212 1.41 5.90 15.40
N THR A 213 2.50 6.48 15.92
CA THR A 213 3.83 6.24 15.34
C THR A 213 4.28 4.80 15.54
N ASN A 214 4.07 4.21 16.72
CA ASN A 214 4.46 2.83 16.98
C ASN A 214 3.72 1.85 16.05
N MET A 215 2.42 2.02 15.90
CA MET A 215 1.62 1.16 15.02
C MET A 215 1.94 1.38 13.54
N TRP A 216 2.26 2.62 13.16
CA TRP A 216 2.72 2.93 11.81
C TRP A 216 4.08 2.29 11.51
N LEU A 217 5.04 2.37 12.44
CA LEU A 217 6.35 1.72 12.33
C LEU A 217 6.20 0.21 12.13
N LEU A 218 5.36 -0.44 12.93
CA LEU A 218 5.09 -1.88 12.78
C LEU A 218 4.37 -2.21 11.47
N ASP A 219 3.49 -1.34 10.96
CA ASP A 219 2.87 -1.52 9.64
C ASP A 219 3.90 -1.42 8.51
N CYS A 220 4.84 -0.47 8.60
CA CYS A 220 5.92 -0.29 7.64
C CYS A 220 6.94 -1.44 7.69
N LEU A 221 7.39 -1.81 8.89
CA LEU A 221 8.33 -2.92 9.10
C LEU A 221 7.72 -4.25 8.68
N GLY A 222 6.44 -4.46 8.99
CA GLY A 222 5.67 -5.58 8.48
C GLY A 222 5.79 -5.71 6.96
N LYS A 223 5.63 -4.63 6.19
CA LYS A 223 5.79 -4.66 4.73
C LYS A 223 7.25 -4.81 4.26
N ALA A 224 8.20 -4.33 5.04
CA ALA A 224 9.60 -4.26 4.65
C ALA A 224 10.37 -5.57 4.92
N ILE A 225 9.89 -6.43 5.83
CA ILE A 225 10.48 -7.75 6.08
C ILE A 225 10.10 -8.71 4.93
N PRO A 226 11.07 -9.25 4.17
CA PRO A 226 10.79 -10.27 3.16
C PRO A 226 10.12 -11.50 3.79
N GLY A 227 8.96 -11.91 3.28
CA GLY A 227 8.19 -13.08 3.78
C GLY A 227 7.00 -12.75 4.70
N SER A 228 6.68 -11.47 4.91
CA SER A 228 5.47 -11.03 5.65
C SER A 228 4.20 -11.00 4.80
N SER A 229 4.34 -11.03 3.47
CA SER A 229 3.28 -11.38 2.53
C SER A 229 3.06 -12.90 2.57
N PRO A 230 1.81 -13.41 2.44
CA PRO A 230 1.56 -14.85 2.40
C PRO A 230 2.49 -15.53 1.40
N ASP A 231 3.17 -16.61 1.81
CA ASP A 231 4.09 -17.35 0.95
C ASP A 231 3.37 -17.73 -0.34
N MET A 232 3.78 -17.13 -1.46
CA MET A 232 3.20 -17.48 -2.74
C MET A 232 3.84 -18.77 -3.21
N VAL A 233 3.00 -19.80 -3.39
CA VAL A 233 3.41 -21.09 -3.95
C VAL A 233 2.91 -21.21 -5.38
N ASN A 234 3.63 -21.91 -6.25
CA ASN A 234 3.14 -22.19 -7.60
C ASN A 234 2.01 -23.24 -7.60
N ALA A 235 1.46 -23.55 -8.78
CA ALA A 235 0.40 -24.55 -8.94
C ALA A 235 0.77 -25.98 -8.46
N ASP A 236 2.07 -26.27 -8.32
CA ASP A 236 2.59 -27.56 -7.86
C ASP A 236 2.85 -27.59 -6.33
N GLY A 237 2.76 -26.44 -5.67
CA GLY A 237 3.03 -26.26 -4.24
C GLY A 237 4.49 -25.91 -3.92
N ASP A 238 5.32 -25.57 -4.91
CA ASP A 238 6.71 -25.15 -4.72
C ASP A 238 6.81 -23.66 -4.41
N ASP A 239 7.90 -23.25 -3.76
CA ASP A 239 8.27 -21.84 -3.55
C ASP A 239 8.36 -21.09 -4.89
N LEU A 240 7.74 -19.91 -4.95
CA LEU A 240 7.70 -19.11 -6.18
C LEU A 240 9.04 -18.37 -6.41
N VAL A 241 9.87 -18.96 -7.28
CA VAL A 241 11.13 -18.38 -7.75
C VAL A 241 11.15 -18.47 -9.27
N PHE A 242 11.30 -17.32 -9.94
CA PHE A 242 11.27 -17.26 -11.40
C PHE A 242 12.63 -17.60 -11.99
N HIS A 243 12.67 -18.57 -12.90
CA HIS A 243 13.86 -18.95 -13.65
C HIS A 243 13.66 -18.59 -15.12
N ARG A 244 14.54 -17.74 -15.65
CA ARG A 244 14.66 -17.46 -17.08
C ARG A 244 15.83 -18.24 -17.64
N ILE A 245 15.53 -19.28 -18.41
CA ILE A 245 16.51 -20.17 -19.01
C ILE A 245 16.74 -19.74 -20.44
N VAL A 246 17.96 -19.37 -20.79
CA VAL A 246 18.33 -18.88 -22.11
C VAL A 246 19.21 -19.92 -22.79
N PHE A 247 18.69 -20.52 -23.86
CA PHE A 247 19.41 -21.42 -24.76
C PHE A 247 19.88 -20.66 -26.00
N PRO A 248 21.18 -20.40 -26.15
CA PRO A 248 21.70 -19.85 -27.41
C PRO A 248 21.53 -20.88 -28.54
N LEU A 249 21.11 -20.43 -29.73
CA LEU A 249 21.09 -21.31 -30.90
C LEU A 249 22.51 -21.62 -31.36
N ALA A 250 22.78 -22.90 -31.64
CA ALA A 250 24.09 -23.35 -32.10
C ALA A 250 24.48 -22.67 -33.43
N LYS A 251 25.79 -22.61 -33.69
CA LYS A 251 26.34 -21.93 -34.87
C LYS A 251 25.79 -22.58 -36.16
N GLY A 252 25.22 -21.76 -37.03
CA GLY A 252 24.62 -22.22 -38.30
C GLY A 252 23.15 -22.67 -38.21
N VAL A 253 22.58 -22.77 -36.99
CA VAL A 253 21.16 -23.05 -36.80
C VAL A 253 20.33 -21.81 -37.14
N ILE A 254 19.28 -22.01 -37.93
CA ILE A 254 18.34 -20.98 -38.39
C ILE A 254 17.04 -21.13 -37.59
N GLY A 255 16.52 -20.00 -37.07
CA GLY A 255 15.33 -19.98 -36.21
C GLY A 255 14.11 -20.72 -36.79
N LYS A 256 13.86 -20.62 -38.10
CA LYS A 256 12.77 -21.37 -38.77
C LYS A 256 12.83 -22.88 -38.57
N GLY A 257 14.03 -23.46 -38.50
CA GLY A 257 14.21 -24.89 -38.22
C GLY A 257 13.83 -25.25 -36.77
N VAL A 258 14.10 -24.34 -35.83
CA VAL A 258 13.76 -24.49 -34.41
C VAL A 258 12.24 -24.36 -34.22
N VAL A 259 11.63 -23.32 -34.82
CA VAL A 259 10.16 -23.13 -34.86
C VAL A 259 9.45 -24.40 -35.33
N ARG A 260 9.92 -25.02 -36.43
CA ARG A 260 9.32 -26.25 -36.96
C ARG A 260 9.39 -27.42 -35.97
N ARG A 261 10.46 -27.53 -35.18
CA ARG A 261 10.60 -28.57 -34.15
C ARG A 261 9.74 -28.29 -32.93
N LEU A 262 9.61 -27.03 -32.51
CA LEU A 262 8.74 -26.63 -31.40
C LEU A 262 7.26 -26.85 -31.76
N ASN A 263 6.84 -26.48 -32.97
CA ASN A 263 5.49 -26.75 -33.48
C ASN A 263 5.16 -28.25 -33.60
N ALA A 264 6.16 -29.13 -33.62
CA ALA A 264 5.97 -30.58 -33.65
C ALA A 264 5.87 -31.20 -32.25
N ALA A 265 6.14 -30.43 -31.18
CA ALA A 265 6.05 -30.90 -29.81
C ALA A 265 4.59 -30.88 -29.34
N GLN A 266 4.03 -32.05 -29.01
CA GLN A 266 2.62 -32.16 -28.58
C GLN A 266 2.34 -31.52 -27.20
N TRP A 267 3.38 -31.17 -26.45
CA TRP A 267 3.31 -30.53 -25.13
C TRP A 267 3.46 -29.00 -25.20
N LEU A 268 3.67 -28.45 -26.40
CA LEU A 268 3.68 -27.01 -26.67
C LEU A 268 2.43 -26.62 -27.46
N GLU A 269 1.77 -25.57 -27.00
CA GLU A 269 0.69 -24.91 -27.73
C GLU A 269 1.21 -23.57 -28.27
N PRO A 270 1.24 -23.37 -29.60
CA PRO A 270 1.70 -22.11 -30.18
C PRO A 270 0.70 -20.99 -29.88
N ALA A 271 1.18 -19.90 -29.29
CA ALA A 271 0.39 -18.67 -29.12
C ALA A 271 0.73 -17.62 -30.19
N SER A 272 1.94 -17.67 -30.76
CA SER A 272 2.37 -16.86 -31.90
C SER A 272 3.42 -17.59 -32.76
N ASP A 273 3.92 -16.93 -33.80
CA ASP A 273 5.00 -17.46 -34.66
C ASP A 273 6.33 -17.71 -33.92
N THR A 274 6.51 -17.09 -32.76
CA THR A 274 7.74 -17.15 -31.95
C THR A 274 7.49 -17.45 -30.48
N PHE A 275 6.25 -17.75 -30.07
CA PHE A 275 5.89 -17.96 -28.68
C PHE A 275 4.97 -19.18 -28.49
N TRP A 276 5.26 -19.99 -27.48
CA TRP A 276 4.52 -21.20 -27.13
C TRP A 276 4.25 -21.27 -25.63
N ASN A 277 3.05 -21.75 -25.28
CA ASN A 277 2.69 -22.15 -23.93
C ASN A 277 3.00 -23.64 -23.77
N TRP A 278 3.86 -23.99 -22.81
CA TRP A 278 4.06 -25.38 -22.41
C TRP A 278 2.99 -25.75 -21.39
N LEU A 279 2.10 -26.67 -21.75
CA LEU A 279 1.00 -27.10 -20.88
C LEU A 279 1.46 -28.16 -19.87
N ALA A 280 0.97 -28.06 -18.63
CA ALA A 280 1.17 -29.09 -17.63
C ALA A 280 0.30 -30.34 -17.97
N PRO A 281 0.81 -31.57 -17.79
CA PRO A 281 -0.02 -32.76 -17.96
C PRO A 281 -1.19 -32.73 -16.98
N VAL A 282 -2.42 -32.95 -17.47
CA VAL A 282 -3.62 -33.09 -16.62
C VAL A 282 -3.51 -34.38 -15.79
N THR A 283 -2.77 -34.34 -14.69
CA THR A 283 -2.70 -35.45 -13.75
C THR A 283 -3.92 -35.40 -12.84
N LYS A 284 -4.67 -36.51 -12.82
CA LYS A 284 -5.89 -36.67 -12.01
C LYS A 284 -5.60 -36.41 -10.52
N LYS A 285 -6.35 -35.49 -9.94
CA LYS A 285 -6.53 -35.21 -8.50
C LYS A 285 -5.23 -34.93 -7.73
N ARG A 286 -4.82 -33.67 -7.70
CA ARG A 286 -4.13 -33.12 -6.53
C ARG A 286 -5.06 -32.07 -5.92
N THR A 287 -5.59 -32.39 -4.74
CA THR A 287 -6.27 -31.41 -3.88
C THR A 287 -5.28 -30.27 -3.63
N PRO A 288 -5.67 -28.99 -3.74
CA PRO A 288 -4.80 -27.88 -3.33
C PRO A 288 -4.36 -28.17 -1.89
N GLY A 289 -3.06 -28.38 -1.71
CA GLY A 289 -2.50 -28.49 -0.38
C GLY A 289 -2.75 -27.15 0.29
N THR A 290 -3.71 -27.10 1.21
CA THR A 290 -3.82 -26.00 2.16
C THR A 290 -2.64 -26.13 3.13
N THR A 291 -1.43 -25.80 2.67
CA THR A 291 -0.41 -25.30 3.58
C THR A 291 -0.92 -23.96 4.08
N LYS A 292 -1.11 -23.87 5.40
CA LYS A 292 -1.71 -22.72 6.07
C LYS A 292 -1.04 -21.42 5.60
N GLY A 293 -1.79 -20.60 4.87
CA GLY A 293 -1.44 -19.20 4.61
C GLY A 293 -0.81 -18.88 3.26
N GLY A 294 -0.52 -19.85 2.38
CA GLY A 294 0.08 -19.55 1.06
C GLY A 294 -0.95 -19.24 -0.03
N GLN A 295 -0.70 -18.22 -0.86
CA GLN A 295 -1.57 -17.84 -1.97
C GLN A 295 -1.01 -18.41 -3.29
N ALA A 296 -1.80 -19.21 -4.01
CA ALA A 296 -1.30 -19.91 -5.20
C ALA A 296 -1.19 -18.97 -6.42
N PHE A 297 0.01 -18.90 -7.04
CA PHE A 297 0.23 -18.20 -8.31
C PHE A 297 0.11 -19.20 -9.46
N VAL A 298 -1.01 -19.12 -10.21
CA VAL A 298 -1.34 -20.06 -11.28
C VAL A 298 -1.58 -19.31 -12.58
N THR A 299 -0.70 -19.52 -13.56
CA THR A 299 -0.95 -19.10 -14.95
C THR A 299 -1.75 -20.21 -15.65
N THR A 300 -2.91 -19.87 -16.20
CA THR A 300 -3.78 -20.82 -16.93
C THR A 300 -4.06 -20.31 -18.34
N MET A 301 -4.28 -21.23 -19.28
CA MET A 301 -4.89 -20.95 -20.57
C MET A 301 -6.36 -20.49 -20.39
N GLU A 302 -6.99 -19.96 -21.44
CA GLU A 302 -8.41 -19.54 -21.41
C GLU A 302 -9.37 -20.67 -21.01
N ASP A 303 -9.01 -21.93 -21.29
CA ASP A 303 -9.77 -23.13 -20.92
C ASP A 303 -9.50 -23.64 -19.50
N GLY A 304 -8.66 -22.91 -18.74
CA GLY A 304 -8.27 -23.25 -17.37
C GLY A 304 -7.10 -24.24 -17.28
N THR A 305 -6.51 -24.68 -18.39
CA THR A 305 -5.35 -25.58 -18.37
C THR A 305 -4.13 -24.87 -17.77
N PRO A 306 -3.49 -25.43 -16.72
CA PRO A 306 -2.31 -24.81 -16.13
C PRO A 306 -1.12 -24.78 -17.10
N VAL A 307 -0.46 -23.63 -17.18
CA VAL A 307 0.77 -23.44 -17.94
C VAL A 307 1.96 -23.86 -17.07
N PHE A 308 2.77 -24.77 -17.60
CA PHE A 308 4.01 -25.23 -16.98
C PHE A 308 5.15 -24.23 -17.19
N ALA A 309 5.34 -23.76 -18.43
CA ALA A 309 6.37 -22.82 -18.83
C ALA A 309 5.93 -21.96 -20.01
N ASN A 310 6.51 -20.77 -20.15
CA ASN A 310 6.44 -19.99 -21.38
C ASN A 310 7.73 -20.19 -22.19
N VAL A 311 7.59 -20.33 -23.50
CA VAL A 311 8.72 -20.58 -24.41
C VAL A 311 8.70 -19.55 -25.52
N GLU A 312 9.80 -18.82 -25.71
CA GLU A 312 9.92 -17.76 -26.71
C GLU A 312 11.20 -17.89 -27.52
N LEU A 313 11.11 -17.76 -28.84
CA LEU A 313 12.27 -17.65 -29.72
C LEU A 313 12.57 -16.18 -30.04
N ALA A 314 13.46 -15.56 -29.26
CA ALA A 314 13.91 -14.19 -29.44
C ALA A 314 15.26 -14.13 -30.17
N GLY A 315 15.23 -13.84 -31.47
CA GLY A 315 16.43 -13.71 -32.32
C GLY A 315 17.22 -15.02 -32.42
N ARG A 316 18.40 -15.07 -31.78
CA ARG A 316 19.27 -16.27 -31.73
C ARG A 316 19.25 -16.99 -30.38
N LYS A 317 18.21 -16.78 -29.58
CA LYS A 317 18.04 -17.37 -28.26
C LYS A 317 16.65 -17.97 -28.14
N LEU A 318 16.57 -19.19 -27.63
CA LEU A 318 15.33 -19.76 -27.13
C LEU A 318 15.28 -19.51 -25.63
N ILE A 319 14.19 -18.96 -25.14
CA ILE A 319 14.00 -18.52 -23.77
C ILE A 319 12.87 -19.33 -23.18
N VAL A 320 13.09 -19.91 -22.01
CA VAL A 320 12.08 -20.67 -21.28
C VAL A 320 11.94 -20.07 -19.89
N GLU A 321 10.72 -19.68 -19.54
CA GLU A 321 10.41 -19.07 -18.25
C GLU A 321 9.52 -20.00 -17.42
N VAL A 322 9.97 -20.28 -16.20
CA VAL A 322 9.28 -21.11 -15.21
C VAL A 322 9.34 -20.45 -13.83
N ASN A 323 8.51 -20.93 -12.91
CA ASN A 323 8.31 -20.30 -11.60
C ASN A 323 8.69 -21.21 -10.41
N SER A 324 9.50 -22.25 -10.63
CA SER A 324 10.23 -22.97 -9.57
C SER A 324 11.53 -23.60 -10.08
N ALA A 325 12.45 -23.91 -9.17
CA ALA A 325 13.73 -24.56 -9.49
C ALA A 325 13.53 -25.97 -10.07
N ALA A 326 12.56 -26.73 -9.54
CA ALA A 326 12.23 -28.06 -10.05
C ALA A 326 11.73 -28.00 -11.50
N ARG A 327 10.85 -27.03 -11.81
CA ARG A 327 10.41 -26.78 -13.19
C ARG A 327 11.58 -26.37 -14.10
N ALA A 328 12.58 -25.65 -13.56
CA ALA A 328 13.73 -25.22 -14.34
C ALA A 328 14.64 -26.39 -14.75
N GLU A 329 14.92 -27.32 -13.83
CA GLU A 329 15.66 -28.55 -14.13
C GLU A 329 14.94 -29.39 -15.19
N GLN A 330 13.63 -29.56 -15.03
CA GLN A 330 12.80 -30.30 -15.99
C GLN A 330 12.76 -29.61 -17.36
N ALA A 331 12.64 -28.29 -17.40
CA ALA A 331 12.69 -27.52 -18.64
C ALA A 331 14.05 -27.64 -19.33
N ILE A 332 15.15 -27.60 -18.58
CA ILE A 332 16.50 -27.77 -19.11
C ILE A 332 16.67 -29.14 -19.76
N ALA A 333 16.27 -30.20 -19.06
CA ALA A 333 16.37 -31.57 -19.55
C ALA A 333 15.52 -31.76 -20.83
N GLN A 334 14.25 -31.38 -20.79
CA GLN A 334 13.31 -31.60 -21.89
C GLN A 334 13.70 -30.84 -23.16
N MET A 335 14.12 -29.58 -23.03
CA MET A 335 14.51 -28.75 -24.18
C MET A 335 15.83 -29.21 -24.78
N SER A 336 16.80 -29.58 -23.94
CA SER A 336 18.08 -30.12 -24.41
C SER A 336 17.89 -31.45 -25.15
N GLU A 337 17.01 -32.31 -24.66
CA GLU A 337 16.66 -33.58 -25.32
C GLU A 337 15.91 -33.34 -26.65
N TRP A 338 14.90 -32.47 -26.65
CA TRP A 338 14.04 -32.25 -27.83
C TRP A 338 14.76 -31.55 -28.98
N LEU A 339 15.56 -30.53 -28.66
CA LEU A 339 16.24 -29.71 -29.66
C LEU A 339 17.65 -30.23 -29.99
N GLY A 340 18.28 -30.98 -29.09
CA GLY A 340 19.61 -31.54 -29.27
C GLY A 340 20.62 -30.47 -29.71
N ASP A 341 21.38 -30.79 -30.76
CA ASP A 341 22.43 -29.92 -31.33
C ASP A 341 21.93 -28.57 -31.88
N CYS A 342 20.63 -28.29 -31.85
CA CYS A 342 20.08 -26.99 -32.26
C CYS A 342 20.36 -25.88 -31.23
N VAL A 343 20.58 -26.23 -29.97
CA VAL A 343 20.82 -25.31 -28.85
C VAL A 343 22.12 -25.65 -28.15
N SER A 344 22.82 -24.63 -27.64
CA SER A 344 23.99 -24.82 -26.79
C SER A 344 23.62 -24.85 -25.31
N THR A 345 24.61 -25.04 -24.45
CA THR A 345 24.46 -25.01 -22.99
C THR A 345 23.64 -23.79 -22.54
N PRO A 346 22.56 -24.00 -21.77
CA PRO A 346 21.72 -22.91 -21.30
C PRO A 346 22.40 -22.09 -20.21
N MET A 347 21.97 -20.84 -20.09
CA MET A 347 22.23 -19.99 -18.92
C MET A 347 20.92 -19.79 -18.17
N THR A 348 20.93 -19.99 -16.85
CA THR A 348 19.75 -19.78 -16.01
C THR A 348 19.93 -18.53 -15.17
N GLU A 349 19.01 -17.61 -15.30
CA GLU A 349 18.87 -16.46 -14.43
C GLU A 349 17.76 -16.75 -13.41
N ILE A 350 18.06 -16.58 -12.12
CA ILE A 350 17.14 -16.85 -11.01
C ILE A 350 16.70 -15.50 -10.43
N ARG A 351 15.40 -15.30 -10.26
CA ARG A 351 14.81 -14.07 -9.73
C ARG A 351 13.75 -14.38 -8.67
N THR A 352 13.73 -13.59 -7.61
CA THR A 352 12.65 -13.66 -6.62
C THR A 352 11.38 -12.99 -7.15
N LEU A 353 10.21 -13.26 -6.54
CA LEU A 353 8.96 -12.56 -6.88
C LEU A 353 9.11 -11.03 -6.80
N ALA A 354 9.75 -10.52 -5.74
CA ALA A 354 9.98 -9.09 -5.58
C ALA A 354 10.86 -8.50 -6.70
N GLN A 355 11.91 -9.21 -7.12
CA GLN A 355 12.76 -8.79 -8.23
C GLN A 355 12.04 -8.90 -9.58
N PHE A 356 11.21 -9.92 -9.77
CA PHE A 356 10.39 -10.07 -10.96
C PHE A 356 9.38 -8.92 -11.09
N MET A 357 8.67 -8.57 -10.02
CA MET A 357 7.73 -7.44 -10.00
C MET A 357 8.44 -6.08 -10.18
N ALA A 358 9.62 -5.90 -9.59
CA ALA A 358 10.42 -4.68 -9.76
C ALA A 358 10.98 -4.54 -11.18
N ASP A 359 11.42 -5.64 -11.79
CA ASP A 359 11.84 -5.68 -13.19
C ASP A 359 10.63 -5.50 -14.12
N ASP A 360 9.47 -6.12 -13.88
CA ASP A 360 8.28 -5.95 -14.72
C ASP A 360 7.78 -4.50 -14.70
N ALA A 361 7.87 -3.82 -13.55
CA ALA A 361 7.64 -2.38 -13.45
C ALA A 361 8.70 -1.53 -14.18
N ALA A 362 9.96 -1.97 -14.21
CA ALA A 362 11.07 -1.26 -14.87
C ALA A 362 11.26 -1.62 -16.36
N ARG A 363 10.69 -2.75 -16.77
CA ARG A 363 10.82 -3.43 -18.06
C ARG A 363 9.45 -3.64 -18.69
N ALA A 364 8.44 -2.92 -18.19
CA ALA A 364 7.13 -2.77 -18.79
C ALA A 364 7.39 -2.64 -20.29
N PRO A 365 6.96 -3.62 -21.10
CA PRO A 365 7.14 -3.53 -22.52
C PRO A 365 6.60 -2.15 -22.92
N GLN A 366 7.34 -1.41 -23.75
CA GLN A 366 6.61 -0.78 -24.83
C GLN A 366 5.98 -1.97 -25.54
N GLU A 367 4.76 -2.33 -25.12
CA GLU A 367 3.89 -3.16 -25.93
C GLU A 367 4.03 -2.58 -27.33
N GLU A 368 4.34 -3.42 -28.33
CA GLU A 368 4.15 -2.99 -29.70
C GLU A 368 2.79 -2.30 -29.70
N PRO A 369 2.71 -1.00 -30.03
CA PRO A 369 1.47 -0.28 -29.86
C PRO A 369 0.46 -1.08 -30.65
N LEU A 370 -0.49 -1.70 -29.95
CA LEU A 370 -1.75 -2.06 -30.55
C LEU A 370 -2.12 -0.80 -31.33
N ASP A 371 -2.42 -0.94 -32.62
CA ASP A 371 -2.74 0.18 -33.53
C ASP A 371 -4.14 0.75 -33.20
N ILE A 372 -4.39 0.85 -31.89
CA ILE A 372 -5.58 1.27 -31.19
C ILE A 372 -5.14 2.55 -30.49
N PRO A 373 -5.67 3.71 -30.90
CA PRO A 373 -5.44 4.97 -30.23
C PRO A 373 -5.66 4.85 -28.70
N PRO A 374 -4.86 5.50 -27.84
CA PRO A 374 -4.95 5.36 -26.38
C PRO A 374 -6.35 5.58 -25.80
N ASN A 375 -7.11 6.52 -26.38
CA ASN A 375 -8.51 6.78 -26.02
C ASN A 375 -9.46 5.63 -26.39
N GLU A 376 -9.15 4.89 -27.45
CA GLU A 376 -9.93 3.72 -27.85
C GLU A 376 -9.59 2.49 -27.00
N MET A 377 -8.32 2.33 -26.62
CA MET A 377 -7.89 1.32 -25.64
C MET A 377 -8.56 1.57 -24.28
N GLU A 378 -8.53 2.81 -23.79
CA GLU A 378 -9.20 3.21 -22.55
C GLU A 378 -10.70 2.88 -22.60
N ARG A 379 -11.38 3.25 -23.69
CA ARG A 379 -12.79 2.93 -23.91
C ARG A 379 -13.07 1.43 -23.87
N ILE A 380 -12.23 0.61 -24.52
CA ILE A 380 -12.40 -0.85 -24.55
C ILE A 380 -12.22 -1.43 -23.15
N VAL A 381 -11.17 -1.02 -22.43
CA VAL A 381 -10.91 -1.48 -21.06
C VAL A 381 -12.06 -1.07 -20.13
N HIS A 382 -12.53 0.19 -20.19
CA HIS A 382 -13.67 0.65 -19.39
C HIS A 382 -14.95 -0.13 -19.68
N GLN A 383 -15.22 -0.46 -20.96
CA GLN A 383 -16.37 -1.31 -21.32
C GLN A 383 -16.23 -2.74 -20.78
N MET A 384 -15.03 -3.30 -20.83
CA MET A 384 -14.73 -4.62 -20.27
C MET A 384 -14.91 -4.61 -18.73
N LEU A 385 -14.32 -3.63 -18.04
CA LEU A 385 -14.45 -3.45 -16.59
C LEU A 385 -15.91 -3.26 -16.18
N THR A 386 -16.69 -2.47 -16.93
CA THR A 386 -18.12 -2.29 -16.66
C THR A 386 -18.88 -3.63 -16.71
N ARG A 387 -18.60 -4.45 -17.72
CA ARG A 387 -19.22 -5.78 -17.86
C ARG A 387 -18.81 -6.70 -16.72
N GLU A 388 -17.51 -6.74 -16.41
CA GLU A 388 -16.98 -7.61 -15.36
C GLU A 388 -17.53 -7.23 -13.99
N TYR A 389 -17.43 -5.95 -13.60
CA TYR A 389 -17.97 -5.50 -12.33
C TYR A 389 -19.49 -5.67 -12.25
N THR A 390 -20.23 -5.51 -13.36
CA THR A 390 -21.68 -5.76 -13.38
C THR A 390 -21.98 -7.21 -13.00
N LYS A 391 -21.20 -8.15 -13.52
CA LYS A 391 -21.28 -9.58 -13.18
C LYS A 391 -20.88 -9.81 -11.73
N THR A 392 -19.80 -9.20 -11.26
CA THR A 392 -19.32 -9.31 -9.87
C THR A 392 -20.39 -8.88 -8.85
N LEU A 393 -21.24 -7.90 -9.16
CA LEU A 393 -22.34 -7.48 -8.27
C LEU A 393 -23.34 -8.61 -7.95
N ASP A 394 -23.45 -9.60 -8.84
CA ASP A 394 -24.35 -10.75 -8.74
C ASP A 394 -23.63 -12.05 -8.31
N GLU A 395 -22.30 -12.00 -8.14
CA GLU A 395 -21.46 -13.14 -7.76
C GLU A 395 -20.98 -13.08 -6.31
N ALA A 396 -20.62 -14.24 -5.76
CA ALA A 396 -20.12 -14.35 -4.39
C ALA A 396 -18.70 -13.80 -4.28
N VAL A 397 -18.52 -12.70 -3.55
CA VAL A 397 -17.22 -12.07 -3.36
C VAL A 397 -16.57 -12.59 -2.06
N PRO A 398 -15.36 -13.18 -2.10
CA PRO A 398 -14.68 -13.69 -0.90
C PRO A 398 -14.50 -12.63 0.19
N ALA A 399 -14.10 -11.40 -0.18
CA ALA A 399 -13.95 -10.27 0.76
C ALA A 399 -15.25 -9.90 1.48
N LEU A 400 -16.40 -10.28 0.94
CA LEU A 400 -17.72 -10.06 1.52
C LEU A 400 -18.29 -11.32 2.22
N GLY A 401 -17.42 -12.28 2.55
CA GLY A 401 -17.80 -13.55 3.18
C GLY A 401 -18.58 -14.46 2.23
N HIS A 402 -18.17 -14.50 0.96
CA HIS A 402 -18.81 -15.28 -0.11
C HIS A 402 -20.30 -14.92 -0.32
N LYS A 403 -20.66 -13.65 -0.10
CA LYS A 403 -22.00 -13.11 -0.39
C LYS A 403 -21.92 -12.16 -1.57
N THR A 404 -23.06 -11.95 -2.24
CA THR A 404 -23.14 -11.02 -3.36
C THR A 404 -23.26 -9.57 -2.88
N PRO A 405 -22.61 -8.60 -3.55
CA PRO A 405 -22.75 -7.18 -3.23
C PRO A 405 -24.22 -6.72 -3.19
N ARG A 406 -25.03 -7.12 -4.17
CA ARG A 406 -26.47 -6.76 -4.20
C ARG A 406 -27.25 -7.29 -3.01
N ALA A 407 -26.98 -8.52 -2.57
CA ALA A 407 -27.67 -9.10 -1.43
C ALA A 407 -27.31 -8.36 -0.14
N LEU A 408 -26.03 -8.04 0.06
CA LEU A 408 -25.57 -7.33 1.25
C LEU A 408 -26.03 -5.87 1.29
N ALA A 409 -26.04 -5.16 0.16
CA ALA A 409 -26.47 -3.77 0.07
C ALA A 409 -27.94 -3.55 0.51
N ARG A 410 -28.77 -4.60 0.45
CA ARG A 410 -30.16 -4.59 0.94
C ARG A 410 -30.30 -4.70 2.46
N THR A 411 -29.22 -4.98 3.18
CA THR A 411 -29.24 -5.20 4.64
C THR A 411 -28.53 -4.08 5.38
N LYS A 412 -29.08 -3.62 6.50
CA LYS A 412 -28.46 -2.55 7.31
C LYS A 412 -27.01 -2.87 7.69
N ALA A 413 -26.73 -4.12 8.06
CA ALA A 413 -25.40 -4.57 8.45
C ALA A 413 -24.45 -4.85 7.25
N GLY A 414 -24.99 -5.09 6.06
CA GLY A 414 -24.20 -5.37 4.86
C GLY A 414 -23.80 -4.12 4.09
N ARG A 415 -24.64 -3.07 4.10
CA ARG A 415 -24.35 -1.76 3.47
C ARG A 415 -22.93 -1.23 3.75
N PRO A 416 -22.48 -1.09 5.01
CA PRO A 416 -21.12 -0.58 5.28
C PRO A 416 -20.04 -1.50 4.72
N LYS A 417 -20.20 -2.83 4.80
CA LYS A 417 -19.24 -3.80 4.26
C LYS A 417 -19.08 -3.70 2.75
N VAL A 418 -20.19 -3.48 2.04
CA VAL A 418 -20.16 -3.27 0.58
C VAL A 418 -19.53 -1.93 0.24
N ALA A 419 -19.81 -0.88 1.01
CA ALA A 419 -19.17 0.43 0.83
C ALA A 419 -17.65 0.34 1.03
N ASP A 420 -17.17 -0.35 2.08
CA ASP A 420 -15.74 -0.55 2.32
C ASP A 420 -15.07 -1.34 1.18
N TRP A 421 -15.76 -2.34 0.64
CA TRP A 421 -15.28 -3.09 -0.53
C TRP A 421 -15.20 -2.24 -1.80
N LEU A 422 -16.19 -1.36 -2.04
CA LEU A 422 -16.13 -0.41 -3.17
C LEU A 422 -14.98 0.59 -3.01
N LYS A 423 -14.78 1.13 -1.80
CA LYS A 423 -13.64 1.99 -1.47
C LYS A 423 -12.30 1.29 -1.70
N TYR A 424 -12.20 0.01 -1.32
CA TYR A 424 -11.00 -0.80 -1.55
C TYR A 424 -10.67 -0.93 -3.04
N ILE A 425 -11.67 -1.21 -3.88
CA ILE A 425 -11.48 -1.32 -5.34
C ILE A 425 -11.10 0.04 -5.95
N GLU A 426 -11.84 1.11 -5.61
CA GLU A 426 -11.54 2.47 -6.09
C GLU A 426 -10.12 2.91 -5.69
N ASN A 427 -9.69 2.60 -4.46
CA ASN A 427 -8.35 2.92 -3.97
C ASN A 427 -7.26 2.19 -4.74
N GLY A 428 -7.46 0.89 -5.00
CA GLY A 428 -6.54 0.08 -5.78
C GLY A 428 -6.41 0.59 -7.22
N ALA A 429 -7.54 0.89 -7.86
CA ALA A 429 -7.57 1.44 -9.22
C ALA A 429 -6.88 2.82 -9.29
N ALA A 430 -7.13 3.71 -8.33
CA ALA A 430 -6.49 5.03 -8.29
C ALA A 430 -4.97 4.98 -8.09
N LYS A 431 -4.42 3.86 -7.58
CA LYS A 431 -2.98 3.62 -7.41
C LYS A 431 -2.31 2.97 -8.62
N SER A 432 -3.08 2.62 -9.65
CA SER A 432 -2.52 2.17 -10.93
C SER A 432 -1.62 3.25 -11.55
N GLY A 433 -0.65 2.82 -12.35
CA GLY A 433 0.36 3.71 -12.93
C GLY A 433 -0.24 4.81 -13.83
N PRO A 434 0.44 5.95 -13.99
CA PRO A 434 0.00 7.01 -14.90
C PRO A 434 -0.17 6.47 -16.34
N GLY A 435 -1.38 6.57 -16.88
CA GLY A 435 -1.72 6.07 -18.22
C GLY A 435 -2.35 4.67 -18.25
N ASP A 436 -2.47 3.98 -17.12
CA ASP A 436 -3.29 2.78 -17.00
C ASP A 436 -4.78 3.17 -17.08
N PRO A 437 -5.56 2.62 -18.03
CA PRO A 437 -7.01 2.85 -18.12
C PRO A 437 -7.78 2.53 -16.83
N MET A 438 -7.26 1.67 -15.95
CA MET A 438 -7.85 1.40 -14.65
C MET A 438 -7.84 2.65 -13.75
N ALA A 439 -6.81 3.50 -13.83
CA ALA A 439 -6.67 4.69 -13.00
C ALA A 439 -7.74 5.76 -13.30
N THR A 440 -8.34 5.75 -14.48
CA THR A 440 -9.36 6.71 -14.92
C THR A 440 -10.79 6.14 -14.90
N TYR A 441 -10.96 4.87 -14.50
CA TYR A 441 -12.26 4.22 -14.52
C TYR A 441 -13.19 4.76 -13.42
N ASP A 442 -14.41 5.14 -13.79
CA ASP A 442 -15.41 5.68 -12.86
C ASP A 442 -16.30 4.58 -12.26
N PHE A 443 -16.13 4.36 -10.95
CA PHE A 443 -16.91 3.40 -10.18
C PHE A 443 -18.24 3.96 -9.64
N THR A 444 -18.57 5.23 -9.88
CA THR A 444 -19.78 5.90 -9.35
C THR A 444 -21.05 5.09 -9.63
N TRP A 445 -21.17 4.48 -10.81
CA TRP A 445 -22.35 3.69 -11.18
C TRP A 445 -22.60 2.49 -10.26
N MET A 446 -21.56 1.88 -9.69
CA MET A 446 -21.71 0.76 -8.75
C MET A 446 -22.38 1.23 -7.45
N TRP A 447 -21.96 2.40 -6.95
CA TRP A 447 -22.55 3.02 -5.77
C TRP A 447 -24.03 3.35 -5.97
N ASP A 448 -24.37 3.96 -7.10
CA ASP A 448 -25.76 4.30 -7.45
C ASP A 448 -26.62 3.04 -7.59
N GLN A 449 -26.12 2.04 -8.32
CA GLN A 449 -26.87 0.81 -8.57
C GLN A 449 -27.11 -0.01 -7.29
N LEU A 450 -26.19 0.07 -6.32
CA LEU A 450 -26.34 -0.56 -5.01
C LEU A 450 -27.11 0.31 -4.01
N GLY A 451 -27.44 1.56 -4.36
CA GLY A 451 -28.11 2.51 -3.47
C GLY A 451 -27.26 2.86 -2.25
N LEU A 452 -25.94 3.02 -2.45
CA LEU A 452 -24.93 3.30 -1.42
C LEU A 452 -24.22 4.64 -1.62
N ILE A 453 -24.65 5.47 -2.58
CA ILE A 453 -23.96 6.72 -2.91
C ILE A 453 -23.81 7.66 -1.70
N ASP A 454 -24.71 7.58 -0.73
CA ASP A 454 -24.66 8.28 0.56
C ASP A 454 -23.46 7.90 1.44
N LEU A 455 -22.86 6.74 1.19
CA LEU A 455 -21.70 6.20 1.90
C LEU A 455 -20.37 6.46 1.16
N ARG A 456 -20.41 7.03 -0.05
CA ARG A 456 -19.22 7.39 -0.84
C ARG A 456 -18.68 8.75 -0.39
N ARG A 457 -18.24 8.84 0.85
CA ARG A 457 -17.71 10.04 1.49
C ARG A 457 -16.67 9.72 2.55
#